data_AF-A0A1V4JSU8-F1
#
_entry.id   AF-A0A1V4JSU8-F1
#
_cell.length_a   1.000
_cell.length_b   1.000
_cell.length_c   1.000
_cell.angle_alpha   90.00
_cell.angle_beta   90.00
_cell.angle_gamma   90.00
#
_symmetry.space_group_name_H-M   'P 1'
#
loop_
_entity.id
_entity.type
_entity.pdbx_description
1 polymer ?
#
loop_
_entity_poly.entity_id
_entity_poly.type
_entity_poly.pdbx_seq_one_letter_code
_entity_poly.pdbx_strand_id
1 'polypeptide(L)'
;MLAWEWTVEKAREGEEDKAEKKKTRKISQSAQATYDPSHGYSPQPVDLSGVTLSRELQAMAEQLAENYHNTWGRKKKQELEAKGGGSHPLLVPATLSPGG
;
A
#
# COMPACT_ATOMS: atom_id res chain seq x y z
N MET A 1 13.91 -4.21 -4.89
CA MET A 1 14.43 -2.82 -4.94
C MET A 1 15.94 -2.81 -4.76
N LEU A 2 16.50 -2.77 -3.55
CA LEU A 2 17.97 -2.69 -3.37
C LEU A 2 18.72 -3.91 -3.92
N ALA A 3 18.22 -5.13 -3.68
CA ALA A 3 18.80 -6.36 -4.24
C ALA A 3 18.62 -6.48 -5.77
N TRP A 4 17.84 -5.59 -6.38
CA TRP A 4 17.72 -5.43 -7.83
C TRP A 4 18.46 -4.19 -8.34
N GLU A 5 19.34 -3.62 -7.52
CA GLU A 5 20.15 -2.45 -7.84
C GLU A 5 19.32 -1.18 -8.18
N TRP A 6 18.04 -1.16 -7.78
CA TRP A 6 17.21 0.03 -7.95
C TRP A 6 17.63 1.13 -6.96
N THR A 7 17.76 2.34 -7.47
CA THR A 7 18.04 3.53 -6.67
C THR A 7 16.73 4.12 -6.14
N VAL A 8 16.69 4.48 -4.86
CA VAL A 8 15.56 5.16 -4.22
C VAL A 8 16.08 6.44 -3.59
N GLU A 9 15.69 7.58 -4.16
CA GLU A 9 16.14 8.90 -3.72
C GLU A 9 14.96 9.68 -3.12
N LYS A 10 15.24 10.58 -2.17
CA LYS A 10 14.23 11.48 -1.61
C LYS A 10 13.79 12.45 -2.71
N ALA A 11 12.50 12.45 -3.06
CA ALA A 11 11.94 13.46 -3.97
C ALA A 11 12.13 14.88 -3.39
N ARG A 12 12.33 15.87 -4.27
CA ARG A 12 12.52 17.27 -3.88
C ARG A 12 11.33 17.75 -3.04
N GLU A 13 11.62 18.51 -1.99
CA GLU A 13 10.73 18.93 -0.88
C GLU A 13 9.53 19.84 -1.27
N GLY A 14 9.09 19.85 -2.53
CA GLY A 14 8.04 20.74 -3.04
C GLY A 14 6.72 20.06 -3.41
N GLU A 15 6.63 18.73 -3.35
CA GLU A 15 5.40 17.97 -3.62
C GLU A 15 4.66 17.66 -2.31
N GLU A 16 4.51 18.66 -1.46
CA GLU A 16 3.48 18.61 -0.42
C GLU A 16 2.14 18.79 -1.14
N ASP A 17 1.40 17.69 -1.33
CA ASP A 17 -0.02 17.75 -1.68
C ASP A 17 -0.69 18.68 -0.67
N LYS A 18 -1.00 19.89 -1.13
CA LYS A 18 -1.87 20.80 -0.41
C LYS A 18 -3.19 20.08 -0.33
N ALA A 19 -3.42 19.34 0.76
CA ALA A 19 -4.72 18.80 1.10
C ALA A 19 -5.70 19.96 0.96
N GLU A 20 -6.47 19.96 -0.12
CA GLU A 20 -7.45 21.01 -0.40
C GLU A 20 -8.48 20.91 0.71
N LYS A 21 -8.28 21.68 1.77
CA LYS A 21 -9.31 21.96 2.76
C LYS A 21 -10.39 22.71 2.00
N LYS A 22 -11.36 21.97 1.46
CA LYS A 22 -12.59 22.53 0.89
C LYS A 22 -13.13 23.51 1.93
N LYS A 23 -13.05 24.82 1.64
CA LYS A 23 -13.55 25.89 2.52
C LYS A 23 -15.08 25.86 2.46
N THR A 24 -15.70 24.90 3.12
CA THR A 24 -17.13 24.98 3.44
C THR A 24 -17.32 26.03 4.53
N ARG A 25 -18.25 26.96 4.29
CA ARG A 25 -18.61 28.01 5.24
C ARG A 25 -19.11 27.33 6.51
N LYS A 26 -18.44 27.57 7.65
CA LYS A 26 -18.84 27.02 8.95
C LYS A 26 -20.13 27.71 9.38
N ILE A 27 -21.25 26.99 9.36
CA ILE A 27 -22.49 27.39 10.03
C ILE A 27 -22.30 27.14 11.53
N SER A 28 -22.63 28.12 12.36
CA SER A 28 -22.54 28.03 13.81
C SER A 28 -23.57 27.04 14.35
N GLN A 29 -23.15 25.80 14.58
CA GLN A 29 -23.93 24.82 15.32
C GLN A 29 -23.32 24.68 16.72
N SER A 30 -23.96 25.31 17.71
CA SER A 30 -23.62 25.14 19.12
C SER A 30 -24.27 23.85 19.64
N ALA A 31 -23.54 22.74 19.59
CA ALA A 31 -23.89 21.53 20.32
C ALA A 31 -23.03 21.45 21.59
N GLN A 32 -23.69 21.46 22.75
CA GLN A 32 -23.07 21.20 24.05
C GLN A 32 -22.58 19.75 24.08
N ALA A 33 -21.27 19.58 24.02
CA ALA A 33 -20.45 18.46 24.53
C ALA A 33 -19.16 18.46 23.70
N THR A 34 -18.21 19.32 24.07
CA THR A 34 -16.89 19.32 23.43
C THR A 34 -16.12 18.10 23.93
N TYR A 35 -16.41 16.92 23.36
CA TYR A 35 -15.45 15.84 23.30
C TYR A 35 -14.24 16.41 22.59
N ASP A 36 -13.16 16.69 23.32
CA ASP A 36 -11.91 17.18 22.75
C ASP A 36 -11.20 16.00 22.06
N PRO A 37 -11.28 15.89 20.72
CA PRO A 37 -10.68 14.77 20.00
C PRO A 37 -9.16 14.89 19.95
N SER A 38 -8.57 16.01 20.40
CA SER A 38 -7.13 16.28 20.34
C SER A 38 -6.30 15.43 21.32
N HIS A 39 -6.96 14.82 22.31
CA HIS A 39 -6.32 13.93 23.29
C HIS A 39 -6.42 12.44 22.91
N GLY A 40 -7.00 12.08 21.76
CA GLY A 40 -7.13 10.70 21.28
C GLY A 40 -6.26 10.40 20.05
N TYR A 41 -5.79 9.15 19.92
CA TYR A 41 -5.14 8.69 18.69
C TYR A 41 -6.18 8.58 17.56
N SER A 42 -6.15 9.54 16.63
CA SER A 42 -7.01 9.58 15.45
C SER A 42 -6.16 9.85 14.20
N PRO A 43 -5.46 8.82 13.67
CA PRO A 43 -4.65 8.99 12.47
C PRO A 43 -5.56 9.32 11.28
N GLN A 44 -5.10 10.24 10.43
CA GLN A 44 -5.75 10.60 9.17
C GLN A 44 -4.78 10.22 8.04
N PRO A 45 -4.86 8.98 7.50
CA PRO A 45 -4.04 8.57 6.38
C PRO A 45 -4.28 9.49 5.18
N VAL A 46 -3.23 9.77 4.41
CA VAL A 46 -3.35 10.50 3.16
C VAL A 46 -4.09 9.61 2.15
N ASP A 47 -5.05 10.19 1.43
CA ASP A 47 -5.73 9.52 0.33
C ASP A 47 -4.83 9.48 -0.91
N LEU A 48 -4.45 8.29 -1.33
CA LEU A 48 -3.57 8.07 -2.49
C LEU A 48 -4.34 7.67 -3.75
N SER A 49 -5.69 7.63 -3.72
CA SER A 49 -6.50 7.21 -4.88
C SER A 49 -6.35 8.13 -6.11
N GLY A 50 -5.95 9.39 -5.90
CA GLY A 50 -5.64 10.35 -6.96
C GLY A 50 -4.21 10.27 -7.51
N VAL A 51 -3.33 9.47 -6.90
CA VAL A 51 -1.94 9.34 -7.34
C VAL A 51 -1.88 8.46 -8.60
N THR A 52 -1.20 8.95 -9.63
CA THR A 52 -0.98 8.21 -10.88
C THR A 52 0.50 7.83 -11.01
N LEU A 53 0.77 6.58 -11.39
CA LEU A 53 2.13 6.09 -11.60
C LEU A 53 2.53 6.27 -13.06
N SER A 54 3.81 6.57 -13.30
CA SER A 54 4.38 6.47 -14.64
C SER A 54 4.37 5.02 -15.11
N ARG A 55 4.45 4.79 -16.43
CA ARG A 55 4.51 3.42 -16.99
C ARG A 55 5.67 2.60 -16.43
N GLU A 56 6.82 3.24 -16.19
CA GLU A 56 7.98 2.59 -15.61
C GLU A 56 7.74 2.22 -14.13
N LEU A 57 7.15 3.13 -13.34
CA LEU A 57 6.78 2.86 -11.95
C LEU A 57 5.72 1.75 -11.84
N GLN A 58 4.78 1.71 -12.77
CA GLN A 58 3.77 0.65 -12.86
C GLN A 58 4.43 -0.72 -13.09
N ALA A 59 5.36 -0.82 -14.05
CA ALA A 59 6.12 -2.05 -14.28
C ALA A 59 6.95 -2.46 -13.07
N MET A 60 7.59 -1.51 -12.38
CA MET A 60 8.31 -1.78 -11.14
C MET A 60 7.37 -2.29 -10.02
N ALA A 61 6.16 -1.72 -9.90
CA ALA A 61 5.16 -2.18 -8.96
C ALA A 61 4.69 -3.61 -9.24
N GLU A 62 4.50 -3.97 -10.51
CA GLU A 62 4.17 -5.33 -10.94
C GLU A 62 5.28 -6.33 -10.56
N GLN A 63 6.55 -5.98 -10.80
CA GLN A 63 7.69 -6.80 -10.39
C GLN A 63 7.72 -6.99 -8.87
N LEU A 64 7.44 -5.94 -8.09
CA LEU A 64 7.36 -6.05 -6.63
C LEU A 64 6.22 -6.96 -6.19
N ALA A 65 5.04 -6.83 -6.79
CA ALA A 65 3.90 -7.72 -6.52
C ALA A 65 4.24 -9.19 -6.80
N GLU A 66 4.88 -9.46 -7.94
CA GLU A 66 5.39 -10.80 -8.25
C GLU A 66 6.41 -11.28 -7.21
N ASN A 67 7.35 -10.44 -6.79
CA ASN A 67 8.33 -10.81 -5.78
C ASN A 67 7.69 -11.13 -4.42
N TYR A 68 6.63 -10.41 -4.02
CA TYR A 68 5.84 -10.73 -2.83
C TYR A 68 5.17 -12.10 -2.96
N HIS A 69 4.52 -12.37 -4.10
CA HIS A 69 3.89 -13.67 -4.37
C HIS A 69 4.90 -14.81 -4.33
N ASN A 70 6.04 -14.66 -5.00
CA ASN A 70 7.10 -15.66 -5.04
C ASN A 70 7.71 -15.93 -3.65
N THR A 71 7.87 -14.88 -2.83
CA THR A 71 8.37 -15.01 -1.45
C THR A 71 7.37 -15.75 -0.58
N TRP A 72 6.09 -15.39 -0.64
CA TRP A 72 5.03 -16.12 0.05
C TRP A 72 4.97 -17.57 -0.44
N GLY A 73 5.00 -17.82 -1.75
CA GLY A 73 4.90 -19.15 -2.35
C GLY A 73 6.05 -20.06 -1.93
N ARG A 74 7.29 -19.56 -1.90
CA ARG A 74 8.45 -20.30 -1.36
C ARG A 74 8.26 -20.71 0.09
N LYS A 75 7.85 -19.76 0.95
CA LYS A 75 7.57 -20.05 2.37
C LYS A 75 6.45 -21.08 2.50
N LYS A 76 5.37 -20.92 1.74
CA LYS A 76 4.23 -21.82 1.80
C LYS A 76 4.57 -23.23 1.33
N LYS A 77 5.38 -23.36 0.29
CA LYS A 77 5.90 -24.65 -0.19
C LYS A 77 6.72 -25.34 0.90
N GLN A 78 7.66 -24.63 1.52
CA GLN A 78 8.47 -25.18 2.63
C GLN A 78 7.60 -25.64 3.81
N GLU A 79 6.55 -24.90 4.17
CA GLU A 79 5.61 -25.31 5.22
C GLU A 79 4.87 -26.61 4.89
N LEU A 80 4.48 -26.81 3.63
CA LEU A 80 3.79 -28.02 3.18
C LEU A 80 4.76 -29.21 3.15
N GLU A 81 5.97 -29.02 2.64
CA GLU A 81 7.03 -30.03 2.63
C GLU A 81 7.37 -30.49 4.05
N ALA A 82 7.51 -29.55 5.00
CA ALA A 82 7.76 -29.86 6.41
C ALA A 82 6.63 -30.65 7.10
N LYS A 83 5.40 -30.55 6.59
CA LYS A 83 4.22 -31.26 7.10
C LYS A 83 3.96 -32.60 6.43
N GLY A 84 4.86 -33.06 5.55
CA GLY A 84 4.71 -34.32 4.81
C GLY A 84 3.90 -34.16 3.50
N GLY A 85 3.75 -32.94 3.00
CA GLY A 85 3.09 -32.62 1.74
C GLY A 85 1.79 -31.83 1.90
N GLY A 86 1.09 -31.66 0.78
CA GLY A 86 -0.15 -30.90 0.67
C GLY A 86 -0.15 -29.96 -0.53
N SER A 87 -1.31 -29.41 -0.87
CA SER A 87 -1.48 -28.46 -1.98
C SER A 87 -2.12 -27.17 -1.47
N HIS A 88 -1.78 -26.05 -2.10
CA HIS A 88 -2.43 -24.77 -1.86
C HIS A 88 -2.83 -24.17 -3.22
N PRO A 89 -4.09 -23.77 -3.43
CA PRO A 89 -4.60 -23.39 -4.75
C PRO A 89 -3.91 -22.16 -5.36
N LEU A 90 -3.31 -21.31 -4.52
CA LEU A 90 -2.54 -20.14 -4.97
C LEU A 90 -1.04 -20.42 -5.18
N LEU A 91 -0.56 -21.66 -5.04
CA LEU A 91 0.80 -22.05 -5.43
C LEU A 91 0.90 -22.23 -6.95
N VAL A 92 0.63 -21.14 -7.66
CA VAL A 92 0.75 -21.00 -9.11
C VAL A 92 1.79 -19.92 -9.41
N PRO A 93 2.38 -19.90 -10.63
CA PRO A 93 3.18 -18.77 -11.09
C PRO A 93 2.44 -17.43 -10.88
N ALA A 94 3.16 -16.38 -10.47
CA ALA A 94 2.57 -15.06 -10.19
C ALA A 94 1.79 -14.50 -11.40
N THR A 95 2.26 -14.79 -12.60
CA THR A 95 1.64 -14.41 -13.89
C THR A 95 0.29 -15.07 -14.17
N LEU A 96 -0.09 -16.09 -13.38
CA LEU A 96 -1.37 -16.80 -13.47
C LEU A 96 -2.29 -16.50 -12.29
N SER A 97 -1.88 -15.59 -11.38
CA SER A 97 -2.73 -15.14 -10.29
C SER A 97 -3.85 -14.24 -10.83
N PRO A 98 -5.10 -14.34 -10.34
CA PRO A 98 -6.20 -13.51 -10.83
C PRO A 98 -5.89 -12.02 -10.59
N GLY A 99 -5.71 -11.25 -11.66
CA GLY A 99 -5.46 -9.80 -11.60
C GLY A 99 -4.17 -9.31 -12.27
N GLY A 100 -3.38 -10.20 -12.89
CA GLY A 100 -2.35 -9.83 -13.87
C GLY A 100 -2.92 -9.55 -15.25
#